data_AF-A0A6P1ELU7-F1
#
_entry.id   AF-A0A6P1ELU7-F1
#
_cell.length_a   1.000
_cell.length_b   1.000
_cell.length_c   1.000
_cell.angle_alpha   90.00
_cell.angle_beta   90.00
_cell.angle_gamma   90.00
#
_symmetry.space_group_name_H-M   'P 1'
#
loop_
_entity.id
_entity.type
_entity.pdbx_description
1 polymer ?
#
loop_
_entity_poly.entity_id
_entity_poly.type
_entity_poly.pdbx_seq_one_letter_code
_entity_poly.pdbx_strand_id
1 'polypeptide(L)'
;MNEMIVRYQLMHVRRKQLEENGLLKLTDYLVTDDYVGFEKYLQIWAEKHHMPVSKAAFIFMKFEDDFIDLQTQLMEKHHERLT
;
A
#
# COMPACT_ATOMS: atom_id res chain seq x y z
N MET A 1 15.08 10.61 -16.54
CA MET A 1 14.68 9.34 -15.87
C MET A 1 13.32 8.95 -16.41
N ASN A 2 13.18 7.74 -16.96
CA ASN A 2 12.01 7.31 -17.72
C ASN A 2 10.80 7.12 -16.78
N GLU A 3 9.60 7.57 -17.16
CA GLU A 3 8.39 7.49 -16.32
C GLU A 3 8.10 6.04 -15.87
N MET A 4 8.39 5.09 -16.75
CA MET A 4 8.31 3.65 -16.48
C MET A 4 9.22 3.20 -15.32
N ILE A 5 10.42 3.78 -15.19
CA ILE A 5 11.37 3.46 -14.12
C ILE A 5 10.84 3.99 -12.77
N VAL A 6 10.26 5.19 -12.75
CA VAL A 6 9.69 5.79 -11.53
C VAL A 6 8.49 4.97 -11.05
N ARG A 7 7.59 4.58 -11.97
CA ARG A 7 6.46 3.70 -11.65
C ARG A 7 6.92 2.36 -11.08
N TYR A 8 7.96 1.76 -11.66
CA TYR A 8 8.53 0.50 -11.15
C TYR A 8 9.12 0.65 -9.74
N GLN A 9 9.87 1.74 -9.49
CA GLN A 9 10.44 2.04 -8.17
C GLN A 9 9.35 2.24 -7.12
N LEU A 10 8.29 2.98 -7.45
CA LEU A 10 7.12 3.17 -6.58
C LEU A 10 6.44 1.85 -6.22
N MET A 11 6.15 1.01 -7.22
CA MET A 11 5.57 -0.32 -6.99
C MET A 11 6.47 -1.21 -6.13
N HIS A 12 7.78 -1.13 -6.33
CA HIS A 12 8.74 -1.90 -5.54
C HIS A 12 8.76 -1.45 -4.06
N VAL A 13 8.77 -0.14 -3.80
CA VAL A 13 8.74 0.41 -2.44
C VAL A 13 7.44 0.02 -1.73
N ARG A 14 6.28 0.19 -2.39
CA ARG A 14 4.98 -0.21 -1.83
C ARG A 14 4.95 -1.69 -1.46
N ARG A 15 5.35 -2.56 -2.41
CA ARG A 15 5.38 -4.00 -2.19
C ARG A 15 6.23 -4.35 -0.97
N LYS A 16 7.42 -3.77 -0.87
CA LYS A 16 8.34 -4.02 0.24
C LYS A 16 7.75 -3.58 1.58
N GLN A 17 7.18 -2.38 1.65
CA GLN A 17 6.55 -1.88 2.89
C GLN A 17 5.39 -2.77 3.35
N LEU A 18 4.52 -3.18 2.43
CA LEU A 18 3.40 -4.05 2.75
C LEU A 18 3.86 -5.47 3.15
N GLU A 19 4.89 -6.00 2.51
CA GLU A 19 5.47 -7.30 2.82
C GLU A 19 6.10 -7.31 4.22
N GLU A 20 6.89 -6.29 4.56
CA GLU A 20 7.51 -6.12 5.88
C GLU A 20 6.47 -5.98 7.00
N ASN A 21 5.30 -5.43 6.70
CA ASN A 21 4.20 -5.28 7.66
C ASN A 21 3.19 -6.44 7.63
N GLY A 22 3.39 -7.43 6.75
CA GLY A 22 2.47 -8.57 6.60
C GLY A 22 1.08 -8.18 6.08
N LEU A 23 0.99 -7.10 5.32
CA LEU A 23 -0.24 -6.55 4.75
C LEU A 23 -0.34 -6.74 3.23
N LEU A 24 0.71 -7.23 2.57
CA LEU A 24 0.74 -7.40 1.10
C LEU A 24 -0.46 -8.20 0.58
N LYS A 25 -0.87 -9.24 1.30
CA LYS A 25 -1.99 -10.09 0.89
C LYS A 25 -3.33 -9.35 0.83
N LEU A 26 -3.51 -8.27 1.60
CA LEU A 26 -4.71 -7.43 1.51
C LEU A 26 -4.83 -6.76 0.14
N THR A 27 -3.70 -6.37 -0.47
CA THR A 27 -3.74 -5.80 -1.83
C THR A 27 -4.12 -6.81 -2.88
N ASP A 28 -3.72 -8.08 -2.73
CA ASP A 28 -4.12 -9.15 -3.66
C ASP A 28 -5.64 -9.34 -3.63
N TYR A 29 -6.24 -9.36 -2.44
CA TYR A 29 -7.70 -9.49 -2.29
C TYR A 29 -8.47 -8.31 -2.90
N LEU A 30 -7.96 -7.08 -2.79
CA LEU A 30 -8.58 -5.92 -3.43
C LEU A 30 -8.50 -5.99 -4.95
N VAL A 31 -7.38 -6.44 -5.50
CA VAL A 31 -7.21 -6.58 -6.96
C VAL A 31 -8.13 -7.67 -7.54
N THR A 32 -8.42 -8.73 -6.77
CA THR A 32 -9.31 -9.81 -7.19
C THR A 32 -10.77 -9.62 -6.78
N ASP A 33 -11.15 -8.45 -6.24
CA ASP A 33 -12.48 -8.17 -5.70
C ASP A 33 -12.98 -9.19 -4.64
N ASP A 34 -12.05 -9.82 -3.90
CA ASP A 34 -12.37 -10.81 -2.86
C ASP A 34 -12.46 -10.13 -1.48
N TYR A 35 -13.59 -9.47 -1.23
CA TYR A 35 -13.85 -8.77 0.02
C TYR A 35 -14.00 -9.72 1.23
N VAL A 36 -14.41 -10.97 1.00
CA VAL A 36 -14.53 -11.99 2.06
C VAL A 36 -13.13 -12.43 2.52
N GLY A 37 -12.23 -12.69 1.57
CA GLY A 37 -10.82 -12.97 1.84
C GLY A 37 -10.12 -11.79 2.51
N PHE A 38 -10.39 -10.57 2.04
CA PHE A 38 -9.88 -9.34 2.64
C PHE A 38 -10.26 -9.22 4.12
N GLU A 39 -11.55 -9.30 4.45
CA GLU A 39 -12.04 -9.15 5.83
C GLU A 39 -11.44 -10.22 6.75
N LYS A 40 -11.44 -11.48 6.30
CA LYS A 40 -10.87 -12.60 7.05
C LYS A 40 -9.39 -12.40 7.32
N TYR A 41 -8.61 -11.99 6.32
CA TYR A 41 -7.18 -11.78 6.49
C TYR A 41 -6.88 -10.59 7.41
N LEU A 42 -7.63 -9.49 7.25
CA LEU A 42 -7.51 -8.31 8.10
C LEU A 42 -7.81 -8.65 9.57
N GLN A 43 -8.83 -9.48 9.81
CA GLN A 43 -9.14 -9.95 11.16
C GLN A 43 -8.00 -10.79 11.75
N ILE A 44 -7.48 -11.77 11.01
CA ILE A 44 -6.33 -12.59 11.46
C ILE A 44 -5.12 -11.71 11.79
N TRP A 45 -4.84 -10.71 10.94
CA TRP A 45 -3.75 -9.77 11.18
C TRP A 45 -4.01 -8.92 12.43
N ALA A 46 -5.23 -8.39 12.61
CA ALA A 46 -5.60 -7.62 13.79
C ALA A 46 -5.45 -8.43 15.10
N GLU A 47 -5.89 -9.69 15.08
CA GLU A 47 -5.74 -10.63 16.20
C GLU A 47 -4.27 -10.89 16.53
N LYS A 48 -3.43 -11.16 15.52
CA LYS A 48 -1.98 -11.36 15.69
C LYS A 48 -1.29 -10.15 16.33
N HIS A 49 -1.78 -8.95 16.06
CA HIS A 49 -1.23 -7.71 16.59
C HIS A 49 -2.00 -7.17 17.81
N HIS A 50 -2.89 -7.98 18.40
CA HIS A 50 -3.68 -7.65 19.60
C HIS A 50 -4.42 -6.31 19.50
N MET A 51 -5.05 -6.05 18.35
CA MET A 51 -5.77 -4.81 18.12
C MET A 51 -7.16 -5.03 17.49
N PRO A 52 -8.07 -4.05 17.61
CA PRO A 52 -9.35 -4.10 16.91
C PRO A 52 -9.17 -4.10 15.38
N VAL A 53 -10.07 -4.78 14.67
CA VAL A 53 -10.10 -4.81 13.20
C VAL A 53 -10.20 -3.40 12.61
N SER A 54 -10.95 -2.49 13.25
CA SER A 54 -11.05 -1.08 12.82
C SER A 54 -9.70 -0.36 12.84
N LYS A 55 -8.83 -0.67 13.82
CA LYS A 55 -7.48 -0.12 13.89
C LYS A 55 -6.56 -0.73 12.82
N ALA A 56 -6.70 -2.02 12.54
CA ALA A 56 -5.98 -2.67 11.43
C ALA A 56 -6.38 -2.10 10.06
N ALA A 57 -7.68 -1.89 9.83
CA ALA A 57 -8.20 -1.24 8.64
C ALA A 57 -7.62 0.16 8.47
N PHE A 58 -7.60 0.95 9.55
CA PHE A 58 -7.01 2.28 9.54
C PHE A 58 -5.52 2.27 9.21
N ILE A 59 -4.74 1.34 9.78
CA ILE A 59 -3.31 1.20 9.47
C ILE A 59 -3.11 0.88 7.99
N PHE A 60 -3.89 -0.08 7.46
CA PHE A 60 -3.81 -0.44 6.04
C PHE A 60 -4.17 0.74 5.14
N MET A 61 -5.24 1.47 5.44
CA MET A 61 -5.58 2.71 4.71
C MET A 61 -4.47 3.74 4.77
N LYS A 62 -3.77 3.88 5.91
CA LYS A 62 -2.63 4.79 6.03
C LYS A 62 -1.46 4.42 5.12
N PHE A 63 -1.18 3.13 4.94
CA PHE A 63 -0.19 2.70 3.95
C PHE A 63 -0.59 3.09 2.52
N GLU A 64 -1.89 3.04 2.19
CA GLU A 64 -2.39 3.45 0.88
C GLU A 64 -2.31 4.97 0.68
N ASP A 65 -2.71 5.76 1.69
CA ASP A 65 -2.60 7.23 1.67
C ASP A 65 -1.14 7.67 1.51
N ASP A 66 -0.23 7.15 2.35
CA ASP A 66 1.19 7.49 2.32
C ASP A 66 1.84 7.13 0.97
N PHE A 67 1.36 6.05 0.34
CA PHE A 67 1.80 5.67 -0.99
C PHE A 67 1.35 6.67 -2.06
N ILE A 68 0.10 7.13 -2.03
CA ILE A 68 -0.41 8.15 -2.96
C ILE A 68 0.36 9.47 -2.82
N ASP A 69 0.66 9.88 -1.60
CA ASP A 69 1.47 11.08 -1.33
C ASP A 69 2.89 10.93 -1.92
N LEU A 70 3.52 9.76 -1.73
CA LEU A 70 4.83 9.47 -2.31
C LEU A 70 4.81 9.50 -3.85
N GLN A 71 3.76 8.96 -4.46
CA GLN A 71 3.58 9.04 -5.91
C GLN A 71 3.48 10.48 -6.39
N THR A 72 2.68 11.29 -5.69
CA THR A 72 2.46 12.71 -6.01
C THR A 72 3.76 13.51 -5.93
N GLN A 73 4.49 13.40 -4.81
CA GLN A 73 5.76 14.11 -4.61
C GLN A 73 6.82 13.74 -5.68
N LEU A 74 6.88 12.46 -6.08
CA LEU A 74 7.82 12.03 -7.11
C LEU A 74 7.44 12.53 -8.51
N MET A 75 6.15 12.65 -8.81
CA MET A 75 5.67 13.21 -10.07
C MET A 75 5.93 14.72 -10.14
N GLU A 76 5.65 15.47 -9.07
CA GLU A 76 5.90 16.91 -8.98
C GLU A 76 7.39 17.25 -9.15
N LYS A 77 8.26 16.56 -8.41
CA LYS A 77 9.72 16.73 -8.52
C LYS A 77 10.28 16.39 -9.90
N HIS A 78 9.61 15.49 -10.64
CA HIS A 78 10.00 15.18 -12.02
C HIS A 78 9.55 16.28 -12.97
N HIS A 79 8.34 16.80 -12.80
CA HIS A 79 7.82 17.92 -13.57
C HIS A 79 8.74 19.16 -13.46
N GLU A 80 9.13 19.53 -12.23
CA GLU A 80 10.06 20.65 -11.97
C GLU A 80 11.44 20.48 -12.62
N ARG A 81 11.88 19.24 -12.89
CA ARG A 81 13.17 18.97 -13.56
C ARG A 81 13.07 19.02 -15.09
N LEU A 82 11.87 18.98 -15.64
CA LEU A 82 11.62 19.02 -17.08
C LEU A 82 11.25 20.43 -17.59
N THR A 83 10.75 21.29 -16.71
CA THR A 83 10.52 22.73 -16.93
C THR A 83 11.75 23.55 -16.62
#